data_AF-A0A9D9N3G7-F1
#
_entry.id   AF-A0A9D9N3G7-F1
#
_cell.length_a   1.000
_cell.length_b   1.000
_cell.length_c   1.000
_cell.angle_alpha   90.00
_cell.angle_beta   90.00
_cell.angle_gamma   90.00
#
_symmetry.space_group_name_H-M   'P 1'
#
loop_
_entity.id
_entity.type
_entity.pdbx_description
1 polymer ?
#
loop_
_entity_poly.entity_id
_entity_poly.type
_entity_poly.pdbx_seq_one_letter_code
_entity_poly.pdbx_strand_id
1 'polypeptide(L)'
;MHFISENNLAALIGTSNATVQRWGESGVYPSHQENGLKGFFLEELENIPEVKRMLYSCWDEELDTHPIRKYTSIELFAGCGGLALGLSMAGFTHVLLNEYDHSACNTLRVNRPEWNIIERDVCDIDFTPLRDKVDFLSGGFPCQAFSYAGKQGGFNDTRGTLFFELARAVKEIRPKVFMGENVKGLISHDNGRTFNTIKNTIAELGYTLVEPRVLKAVMYQVPQKRERLILIAIRNDLAAKVKFHWPSPYTRVLTLKDAFYKGLLYDVDVPVSEGSKYPIKKQKILDLVPQGGDWRNLPEEVAKEYLGGSWFLGGGKTGMARRLSLNEPSLTLTCSPCQKQTERCHPLETRPLTVREYARIQTFPDNWLFTGTMNDKYKQIGNAVPVNLAWAIGRSLIRLFNDIQTIMPMETCDCSDAVAQIVRKLNEGDTREKSKIKTEVSGNKNKGVKQLNLFDVLLEYPNGIIPNILKEPDVKKYSNSNKIDTSVDALICLVKKDNIGKFLDKTATIYYTGKRFPSTVRLDKLCYFVPYIPGQGIRDLYMIKIVRVGTKKEGEADASHDYRLVFEIEYLRPLFPDYRPCKLDIWHTYTDLKLEELMTFD
;
A
#
# COMPACT_ATOMS: atom_id res chain seq x y z
N MET A 1 39.50 9.26 -13.11
CA MET A 1 39.02 8.23 -12.18
C MET A 1 37.76 8.73 -11.52
N HIS A 2 36.78 7.88 -11.34
CA HIS A 2 35.46 8.27 -10.85
C HIS A 2 35.37 8.01 -9.35
N PHE A 3 35.29 9.07 -8.54
CA PHE A 3 35.25 8.94 -7.08
C PHE A 3 33.87 8.54 -6.55
N ILE A 4 33.84 7.62 -5.58
CA ILE A 4 32.65 7.26 -4.81
C ILE A 4 32.95 7.26 -3.30
N SER A 5 32.18 8.02 -2.52
CA SER A 5 32.31 8.00 -1.05
C SER A 5 31.93 6.64 -0.46
N GLU A 6 32.47 6.30 0.71
CA GLU A 6 32.15 5.06 1.44
C GLU A 6 30.64 4.84 1.60
N ASN A 7 29.89 5.89 1.97
CA ASN A 7 28.45 5.83 2.20
C ASN A 7 27.65 5.57 0.90
N ASN A 8 28.11 6.15 -0.22
CA ASN A 8 27.49 5.96 -1.53
C ASN A 8 27.82 4.58 -2.11
N LEU A 9 29.04 4.08 -1.89
CA LEU A 9 29.39 2.71 -2.25
C LEU A 9 28.55 1.72 -1.45
N ALA A 10 28.40 1.92 -0.14
CA ALA A 10 27.56 1.08 0.72
C ALA A 10 26.09 1.08 0.25
N ALA A 11 25.58 2.24 -0.17
CA ALA A 11 24.24 2.38 -0.76
C ALA A 11 24.10 1.62 -2.08
N LEU A 12 25.11 1.70 -2.95
CA LEU A 12 25.14 1.04 -4.26
C LEU A 12 25.09 -0.48 -4.10
N ILE A 13 25.95 -1.05 -3.26
CA ILE A 13 26.05 -2.51 -3.08
C ILE A 13 25.02 -3.06 -2.09
N GLY A 14 24.40 -2.20 -1.27
CA GLY A 14 23.38 -2.61 -0.30
C GLY A 14 23.98 -3.24 0.97
N THR A 15 25.13 -2.74 1.42
CA THR A 15 25.80 -3.17 2.67
C THR A 15 25.85 -2.04 3.70
N SER A 16 26.39 -2.31 4.89
CA SER A 16 26.56 -1.30 5.93
C SER A 16 27.78 -0.40 5.66
N ASN A 17 27.70 0.89 6.02
CA ASN A 17 28.83 1.81 5.92
C ASN A 17 30.07 1.28 6.66
N ALA A 18 29.86 0.66 7.83
CA ALA A 18 30.94 0.05 8.62
C ALA A 18 31.65 -1.09 7.88
N THR A 19 30.95 -1.83 7.02
CA THR A 19 31.56 -2.87 6.18
C THR A 19 32.50 -2.25 5.15
N VAL A 20 32.05 -1.18 4.48
CA VAL A 20 32.85 -0.49 3.46
C VAL A 20 34.06 0.22 4.07
N GLN A 21 33.88 0.84 5.24
CA GLN A 21 34.97 1.45 6.01
C GLN A 21 36.05 0.44 6.36
N ARG A 22 35.66 -0.75 6.84
CA ARG A 22 36.61 -1.83 7.10
C ARG A 22 37.39 -2.24 5.86
N TRP A 23 36.79 -2.23 4.67
CA TRP A 23 37.54 -2.54 3.44
C TRP A 23 38.64 -1.52 3.15
N GLY A 24 38.39 -0.24 3.37
CA GLY A 24 39.43 0.80 3.30
C GLY A 24 40.50 0.63 4.38
N GLU A 25 40.10 0.40 5.64
CA GLU A 25 41.01 0.24 6.78
C GLU A 25 41.92 -1.00 6.68
N SER A 26 41.37 -2.11 6.17
CA SER A 26 42.09 -3.38 5.96
C SER A 26 42.88 -3.43 4.65
N GLY A 27 42.78 -2.39 3.81
CA GLY A 27 43.47 -2.33 2.52
C GLY A 27 42.93 -3.30 1.46
N VAL A 28 41.70 -3.82 1.64
CA VAL A 28 41.02 -4.64 0.61
C VAL A 28 40.83 -3.82 -0.67
N TYR A 29 40.53 -2.53 -0.53
CA TYR A 29 40.50 -1.57 -1.63
C TYR A 29 41.28 -0.30 -1.25
N PRO A 30 41.94 0.37 -2.21
CA PRO A 30 42.65 1.62 -1.93
C PRO A 30 41.70 2.73 -1.47
N SER A 31 41.90 3.23 -0.25
CA SER A 31 41.09 4.32 0.29
C SER A 31 41.69 5.68 -0.11
N HIS A 32 40.83 6.57 -0.58
CA HIS A 32 41.17 7.91 -1.04
C HIS A 32 40.33 8.97 -0.32
N GLN A 33 40.76 10.23 -0.41
CA GLN A 33 40.03 11.36 0.16
C GLN A 33 39.86 12.46 -0.89
N GLU A 34 38.61 12.82 -1.19
CA GLU A 34 38.27 13.92 -2.08
C GLU A 34 37.24 14.85 -1.43
N ASN A 35 37.47 16.17 -1.50
CA ASN A 35 36.56 17.18 -0.97
C ASN A 35 36.14 16.94 0.49
N GLY A 36 37.05 16.39 1.30
CA GLY A 36 36.81 16.06 2.71
C GLY A 36 36.03 14.75 2.95
N LEU A 37 35.66 14.00 1.90
CA LEU A 37 35.01 12.70 1.98
C LEU A 37 36.01 11.57 1.75
N LYS A 38 35.94 10.53 2.58
CA LYS A 38 36.66 9.27 2.33
C LYS A 38 35.88 8.39 1.35
N GLY A 39 36.59 7.68 0.49
CA GLY A 39 36.00 6.87 -0.56
C GLY A 39 37.02 6.08 -1.37
N PHE A 40 36.63 5.74 -2.60
CA PHE A 40 37.37 4.87 -3.51
C PHE A 40 37.20 5.40 -4.94
N PHE A 41 38.09 5.01 -5.86
CA PHE A 41 37.83 5.17 -7.29
C PHE A 41 37.12 3.95 -7.85
N LEU A 42 36.10 4.15 -8.68
CA LEU A 42 35.29 3.05 -9.24
C LEU A 42 36.17 2.08 -10.05
N GLU A 43 37.20 2.58 -10.73
CA GLU A 43 38.13 1.78 -11.52
C GLU A 43 38.92 0.77 -10.67
N GLU A 44 39.08 1.03 -9.36
CA GLU A 44 39.76 0.13 -8.42
C GLU A 44 38.81 -0.93 -7.82
N LEU A 45 37.51 -0.80 -8.09
CA LEU A 45 36.43 -1.62 -7.54
C LEU A 45 35.76 -2.49 -8.62
N GLU A 46 36.41 -2.73 -9.76
CA GLU A 46 35.82 -3.43 -10.91
C GLU A 46 35.36 -4.87 -10.60
N ASN A 47 35.92 -5.49 -9.57
CA ASN A 47 35.48 -6.81 -9.10
C ASN A 47 34.10 -6.79 -8.41
N ILE A 48 33.57 -5.62 -8.04
CA ILE A 48 32.22 -5.45 -7.49
C ILE A 48 31.21 -5.40 -8.66
N PRO A 49 30.23 -6.33 -8.72
CA PRO A 49 29.32 -6.42 -9.87
C PRO A 49 28.54 -5.13 -10.17
N GLU A 50 28.06 -4.42 -9.14
CA GLU A 50 27.39 -3.13 -9.32
C GLU A 50 28.30 -2.08 -9.94
N VAL A 51 29.56 -1.99 -9.48
CA VAL A 51 30.54 -1.02 -9.99
C VAL A 51 30.92 -1.37 -11.42
N LYS A 52 31.20 -2.65 -11.71
CA LYS A 52 31.46 -3.12 -13.07
C LYS A 52 30.36 -2.71 -14.04
N ARG A 53 29.09 -2.90 -13.66
CA ARG A 53 27.96 -2.50 -14.51
C ARG A 53 27.87 -0.98 -14.71
N MET A 54 28.29 -0.17 -13.75
CA MET A 54 28.33 1.29 -13.90
C MET A 54 29.48 1.74 -14.83
N LEU A 55 30.66 1.11 -14.73
CA LEU A 55 31.82 1.42 -15.56
C LEU A 55 31.58 1.07 -17.04
N TYR A 56 30.93 -0.06 -17.31
CA TYR A 56 30.62 -0.55 -18.66
C TYR A 56 29.15 -0.37 -19.03
N SER A 57 28.55 0.72 -18.54
CA SER A 57 27.14 1.00 -18.79
C SER A 57 26.91 1.54 -20.20
N CYS A 58 25.83 1.08 -20.86
CA CYS A 58 25.31 1.67 -22.09
C CYS A 58 24.22 2.74 -21.82
N TRP A 59 24.20 3.37 -20.64
CA TRP A 59 23.10 4.27 -20.23
C TRP A 59 22.78 5.35 -21.27
N ASP A 60 23.81 6.00 -21.81
CA ASP A 60 23.68 7.12 -22.76
C ASP A 60 23.20 6.62 -24.13
N GLU A 61 23.75 5.51 -24.64
CA GLU A 61 23.26 4.87 -25.88
C GLU A 61 21.79 4.47 -25.77
N GLU A 62 21.37 4.00 -24.60
CA GLU A 62 19.97 3.64 -24.37
C GLU A 62 19.02 4.85 -24.40
N LEU A 63 19.50 6.10 -24.29
CA LEU A 63 18.65 7.30 -24.34
C LEU A 63 18.04 7.52 -25.72
N ASP A 64 18.72 7.06 -26.78
CA ASP A 64 18.25 7.15 -28.16
C ASP A 64 17.22 6.06 -28.52
N THR A 65 16.79 5.26 -27.55
CA THR A 65 15.73 4.27 -27.75
C THR A 65 14.38 4.97 -27.94
N HIS A 66 13.85 4.93 -29.16
CA HIS A 66 12.54 5.46 -29.49
C HIS A 66 11.61 4.35 -30.01
N PRO A 67 10.29 4.47 -29.75
CA PRO A 67 9.32 3.51 -30.29
C PRO A 67 9.22 3.64 -31.81
N ILE A 68 9.33 2.52 -32.55
CA ILE A 68 9.20 2.53 -34.02
C ILE A 68 7.75 2.61 -34.50
N ARG A 69 6.79 2.46 -33.58
CA ARG A 69 5.38 2.81 -33.75
C ARG A 69 4.78 3.17 -32.40
N LYS A 70 3.57 3.71 -32.40
CA LYS A 70 2.83 3.96 -31.16
C LYS A 70 2.54 2.65 -30.41
N TYR A 71 3.15 2.44 -29.24
CA TYR A 71 2.85 1.30 -28.37
C TYR A 71 1.83 1.69 -27.30
N THR A 72 0.78 0.89 -27.18
CA THR A 72 -0.33 1.14 -26.26
C THR A 72 -0.12 0.44 -24.92
N SER A 73 -0.47 1.11 -23.83
CA SER A 73 -0.35 0.56 -22.48
C SER A 73 -1.62 0.74 -21.64
N ILE A 74 -1.81 -0.18 -20.71
CA ILE A 74 -2.73 -0.02 -19.58
C ILE A 74 -1.91 -0.11 -18.30
N GLU A 75 -2.23 0.72 -17.31
CA GLU A 75 -1.65 0.62 -15.96
C GLU A 75 -2.74 0.39 -14.92
N LEU A 76 -2.58 -0.66 -14.11
CA LEU A 76 -3.42 -0.92 -12.94
C LEU A 76 -2.71 -0.46 -11.67
N PHE A 77 -3.48 0.02 -10.69
CA PHE A 77 -2.96 0.56 -9.43
C PHE A 77 -1.99 1.74 -9.68
N ALA A 78 -2.39 2.66 -10.56
CA ALA A 78 -1.51 3.72 -11.08
C ALA A 78 -0.99 4.69 -10.00
N GLY A 79 -1.66 4.77 -8.84
CA GLY A 79 -1.34 5.70 -7.77
C GLY A 79 -1.30 7.13 -8.29
N CYS A 80 -0.33 7.91 -7.82
CA CYS A 80 -0.13 9.28 -8.32
C CYS A 80 0.63 9.35 -9.66
N GLY A 81 0.86 8.22 -10.34
CA GLY A 81 1.42 8.17 -11.69
C GLY A 81 2.93 8.06 -11.78
N GLY A 82 3.64 7.61 -10.74
CA GLY A 82 5.10 7.48 -10.80
C GLY A 82 5.58 6.49 -11.87
N LEU A 83 4.95 5.30 -11.93
CA LEU A 83 5.22 4.30 -12.95
C LEU A 83 4.69 4.74 -14.32
N ALA A 84 3.42 5.15 -14.38
CA ALA A 84 2.79 5.65 -15.60
C ALA A 84 3.57 6.79 -16.27
N LEU A 85 4.04 7.77 -15.50
CA LEU A 85 4.80 8.91 -16.03
C LEU A 85 6.13 8.43 -16.62
N GLY A 86 6.87 7.57 -15.92
CA GLY A 86 8.14 7.04 -16.44
C GLY A 86 7.94 6.22 -17.73
N LEU A 87 6.90 5.39 -17.79
CA LEU A 87 6.55 4.64 -19.00
C LEU A 87 6.13 5.57 -20.16
N SER A 88 5.37 6.62 -19.86
CA SER A 88 4.98 7.62 -20.86
C SER A 88 6.19 8.40 -21.39
N MET A 89 7.12 8.78 -20.51
CA MET A 89 8.40 9.41 -20.90
C MET A 89 9.27 8.50 -21.77
N ALA A 90 9.15 7.18 -21.64
CA ALA A 90 9.85 6.24 -22.52
C ALA A 90 9.19 6.11 -23.90
N GLY A 91 7.95 6.56 -24.07
CA GLY A 91 7.23 6.55 -25.35
C GLY A 91 5.97 5.67 -25.39
N PHE A 92 5.54 5.08 -24.27
CA PHE A 92 4.25 4.39 -24.22
C PHE A 92 3.08 5.38 -24.24
N THR A 93 2.01 5.01 -24.95
CA THR A 93 0.74 5.73 -24.91
C THR A 93 -0.26 4.97 -24.06
N HIS A 94 -0.62 5.55 -22.91
CA HIS A 94 -1.64 4.97 -22.04
C HIS A 94 -3.02 5.08 -22.66
N VAL A 95 -3.63 3.93 -22.88
CA VAL A 95 -5.03 3.80 -23.32
C VAL A 95 -5.96 4.00 -22.13
N LEU A 96 -5.56 3.50 -20.95
CA LEU A 96 -6.36 3.48 -19.73
C LEU A 96 -5.45 3.34 -18.51
N LEU A 97 -5.75 4.08 -17.45
CA LEU A 97 -5.17 3.88 -16.13
C LEU A 97 -6.27 3.60 -15.11
N ASN A 98 -6.10 2.57 -14.29
CA ASN A 98 -6.99 2.28 -13.18
C ASN A 98 -6.33 2.64 -11.84
N GLU A 99 -7.08 3.36 -11.01
CA GLU A 99 -6.72 3.69 -9.63
C GLU A 99 -8.00 3.79 -8.79
N TYR A 100 -7.95 3.40 -7.53
CA TYR A 100 -9.11 3.42 -6.63
C TYR A 100 -9.13 4.67 -5.72
N ASP A 101 -7.96 5.17 -5.32
CA ASP A 101 -7.82 6.33 -4.43
C ASP A 101 -8.17 7.63 -5.17
N HIS A 102 -9.25 8.29 -4.74
CA HIS A 102 -9.76 9.53 -5.35
C HIS A 102 -8.71 10.64 -5.46
N SER A 103 -7.86 10.83 -4.45
CA SER A 103 -6.82 11.86 -4.47
C SER A 103 -5.74 11.53 -5.49
N ALA A 104 -5.37 10.26 -5.61
CA ALA A 104 -4.45 9.79 -6.63
C ALA A 104 -5.03 9.95 -8.06
N CYS A 105 -6.30 9.60 -8.27
CA CYS A 105 -6.99 9.83 -9.54
C CYS A 105 -7.03 11.31 -9.93
N ASN A 106 -7.33 12.21 -8.99
CA ASN A 106 -7.33 13.65 -9.26
C ASN A 106 -5.92 14.18 -9.57
N THR A 107 -4.89 13.66 -8.90
CA THR A 107 -3.50 13.94 -9.25
C THR A 107 -3.20 13.56 -10.69
N LEU A 108 -3.61 12.38 -11.14
CA LEU A 108 -3.44 11.97 -12.55
C LEU A 108 -4.19 12.93 -13.50
N ARG A 109 -5.47 13.23 -13.24
CA ARG A 109 -6.31 14.10 -14.09
C ARG A 109 -5.75 15.50 -14.26
N VAL A 110 -5.25 16.10 -13.17
CA VAL A 110 -4.71 17.48 -13.20
C VAL A 110 -3.44 17.55 -14.04
N ASN A 111 -2.59 16.52 -13.97
CA ASN A 111 -1.31 16.52 -14.68
C ASN A 111 -1.40 16.02 -16.12
N ARG A 112 -2.37 15.16 -16.41
CA ARG A 112 -2.59 14.54 -17.72
C ARG A 112 -4.09 14.44 -18.01
N PRO A 113 -4.76 15.56 -18.35
CA PRO A 113 -6.19 15.58 -18.61
C PRO A 113 -6.63 14.66 -19.76
N GLU A 114 -5.70 14.35 -20.67
CA GLU A 114 -5.89 13.46 -21.82
C GLU A 114 -5.82 11.97 -21.45
N TRP A 115 -5.36 11.62 -20.25
CA TRP A 115 -5.32 10.23 -19.81
C TRP A 115 -6.70 9.73 -19.37
N ASN A 116 -7.10 8.57 -19.89
CA ASN A 116 -8.34 7.93 -19.50
C ASN A 116 -8.18 7.25 -18.13
N ILE A 117 -8.66 7.90 -17.08
CA ILE A 117 -8.54 7.41 -15.70
C ILE A 117 -9.86 6.79 -15.24
N ILE A 118 -9.84 5.48 -14.97
CA ILE A 118 -10.95 4.76 -14.35
C ILE A 118 -10.74 4.71 -12.84
N GLU A 119 -11.49 5.57 -12.15
CA GLU A 119 -11.54 5.64 -10.69
C GLU A 119 -12.50 4.58 -10.13
N ARG A 120 -12.03 3.34 -10.01
CA ARG A 120 -12.81 2.17 -9.53
C ARG A 120 -11.92 1.14 -8.88
N ASP A 121 -12.52 0.27 -8.08
CA ASP A 121 -11.86 -0.97 -7.69
C ASP A 121 -11.62 -1.80 -8.98
N VAL A 122 -10.42 -2.33 -9.12
CA VAL A 122 -10.05 -3.14 -10.29
C VAL A 122 -10.99 -4.35 -10.45
N CYS A 123 -11.51 -4.88 -9.35
CA CYS A 123 -12.44 -6.02 -9.31
C CYS A 123 -13.71 -5.75 -10.13
N ASP A 124 -14.13 -4.49 -10.23
CA ASP A 124 -15.38 -4.09 -10.88
C ASP A 124 -15.22 -3.84 -12.39
N ILE A 125 -13.99 -3.92 -12.92
CA ILE A 125 -13.68 -3.56 -14.31
C ILE A 125 -13.59 -4.81 -15.17
N ASP A 126 -14.46 -4.89 -16.18
CA ASP A 126 -14.40 -5.87 -17.28
C ASP A 126 -13.47 -5.34 -18.39
N PHE A 127 -12.30 -5.94 -18.54
CA PHE A 127 -11.32 -5.55 -19.55
C PHE A 127 -11.48 -6.30 -20.89
N THR A 128 -12.45 -7.21 -21.00
CA THR A 128 -12.70 -8.00 -22.23
C THR A 128 -12.83 -7.14 -23.50
N PRO A 129 -13.40 -5.92 -23.50
CA PRO A 129 -13.44 -5.07 -24.70
C PRO A 129 -12.06 -4.71 -25.29
N LEU A 130 -11.00 -4.79 -24.48
CA LEU A 130 -9.61 -4.49 -24.84
C LEU A 130 -8.81 -5.74 -25.28
N ARG A 131 -9.46 -6.90 -25.33
CA ARG A 131 -8.85 -8.16 -25.75
C ARG A 131 -8.15 -8.02 -27.10
N ASP A 132 -6.86 -8.38 -27.13
CA ASP A 132 -6.00 -8.36 -28.31
C ASP A 132 -5.75 -6.98 -28.94
N LYS A 133 -6.11 -5.88 -28.26
CA LYS A 133 -5.93 -4.51 -28.76
C LYS A 133 -4.76 -3.76 -28.14
N VAL A 134 -4.31 -4.17 -26.96
CA VAL A 134 -3.29 -3.46 -26.18
C VAL A 134 -1.95 -4.19 -26.20
N ASP A 135 -0.87 -3.43 -26.36
CA ASP A 135 0.49 -3.98 -26.42
C ASP A 135 0.99 -4.40 -25.04
N PHE A 136 0.83 -3.53 -24.04
CA PHE A 136 1.46 -3.64 -22.73
C PHE A 136 0.48 -3.46 -21.57
N LEU A 137 0.62 -4.27 -20.51
CA LEU A 137 -0.09 -4.08 -19.25
C LEU A 137 0.91 -3.98 -18.09
N SER A 138 0.87 -2.90 -17.31
CA SER A 138 1.67 -2.72 -16.10
C SER A 138 0.79 -2.71 -14.85
N GLY A 139 1.36 -3.07 -13.69
CA GLY A 139 0.70 -2.81 -12.41
C GLY A 139 1.58 -3.04 -11.18
N GLY A 140 1.50 -2.10 -10.23
CA GLY A 140 2.13 -2.20 -8.90
C GLY A 140 1.16 -2.74 -7.87
N PHE A 141 0.98 -4.05 -7.82
CA PHE A 141 -0.06 -4.67 -6.98
C PHE A 141 0.36 -4.70 -5.49
N PRO A 142 -0.52 -4.30 -4.56
CA PRO A 142 -0.21 -4.32 -3.12
C PRO A 142 0.13 -5.72 -2.59
N CYS A 143 1.19 -5.81 -1.79
CA CYS A 143 1.71 -7.07 -1.23
C CYS A 143 0.91 -7.63 -0.03
N GLN A 144 -0.10 -6.91 0.47
CA GLN A 144 -0.66 -7.14 1.82
C GLN A 144 -1.47 -8.45 1.97
N ALA A 145 -1.89 -9.10 0.88
CA ALA A 145 -2.82 -10.24 0.93
C ALA A 145 -2.15 -11.63 0.89
N PHE A 146 -0.85 -11.73 0.60
CA PHE A 146 -0.20 -13.04 0.44
C PHE A 146 0.04 -13.79 1.75
N SER A 147 -0.04 -13.12 2.92
CA SER A 147 0.13 -13.75 4.22
C SER A 147 -1.03 -14.70 4.61
N TYR A 148 -2.19 -14.57 3.95
CA TYR A 148 -3.40 -15.32 4.29
C TYR A 148 -3.73 -16.46 3.30
N ALA A 149 -3.24 -16.41 2.07
CA ALA A 149 -3.55 -17.37 1.00
C ALA A 149 -2.86 -18.75 1.13
N GLY A 150 -2.14 -18.99 2.23
CA GLY A 150 -1.39 -20.24 2.47
C GLY A 150 -2.23 -21.43 2.91
N LYS A 151 -3.57 -21.36 2.87
CA LYS A 151 -4.46 -22.44 3.34
C LYS A 151 -5.48 -22.88 2.28
N GLN A 152 -5.00 -23.74 1.38
CA GLN A 152 -5.74 -24.75 0.58
C GLN A 152 -6.57 -24.31 -0.64
N GLY A 153 -5.99 -24.53 -1.81
CA GLY A 153 -6.73 -24.80 -3.05
C GLY A 153 -6.19 -23.98 -4.21
N GLY A 154 -6.23 -24.51 -5.43
CA GLY A 154 -5.89 -23.77 -6.65
C GLY A 154 -6.80 -22.55 -6.87
N PHE A 155 -6.89 -22.07 -8.12
CA PHE A 155 -7.59 -20.84 -8.58
C PHE A 155 -8.90 -20.40 -7.87
N ASN A 156 -9.61 -21.29 -7.17
CA ASN A 156 -10.82 -20.99 -6.40
C ASN A 156 -10.60 -20.41 -4.99
N ASP A 157 -9.42 -20.55 -4.38
CA ASP A 157 -9.20 -20.15 -2.97
C ASP A 157 -8.51 -18.76 -2.82
N THR A 158 -8.12 -18.14 -3.93
CA THR A 158 -7.28 -16.93 -3.94
C THR A 158 -8.00 -15.66 -4.39
N ARG A 159 -9.34 -15.70 -4.42
CA ARG A 159 -10.29 -14.68 -4.93
C ARG A 159 -10.26 -13.30 -4.24
N GLY A 160 -9.21 -12.98 -3.46
CA GLY A 160 -9.07 -11.71 -2.75
C GLY A 160 -7.67 -11.08 -2.77
N THR A 161 -6.70 -11.60 -3.54
CA THR A 161 -5.40 -10.92 -3.69
C THR A 161 -5.32 -10.12 -4.98
N LEU A 162 -4.83 -8.88 -4.91
CA LEU A 162 -4.76 -7.94 -6.03
C LEU A 162 -3.83 -8.40 -7.17
N PHE A 163 -2.97 -9.39 -6.94
CA PHE A 163 -2.23 -10.06 -8.01
C PHE A 163 -3.14 -10.90 -8.92
N PHE A 164 -4.16 -11.57 -8.38
CA PHE A 164 -5.10 -12.32 -9.20
C PHE A 164 -5.99 -11.40 -10.04
N GLU A 165 -6.25 -10.19 -9.58
CA GLU A 165 -6.92 -9.17 -10.40
C GLU A 165 -6.03 -8.68 -11.55
N LEU A 166 -4.73 -8.51 -11.31
CA LEU A 166 -3.77 -8.28 -12.41
C LEU A 166 -3.76 -9.47 -13.38
N ALA A 167 -3.72 -10.71 -12.88
CA ALA A 167 -3.77 -11.93 -13.69
C ALA A 167 -5.08 -12.06 -14.49
N ARG A 168 -6.22 -11.67 -13.90
CA ARG A 168 -7.52 -11.62 -14.57
C ARG A 168 -7.49 -10.61 -15.71
N ALA A 169 -7.00 -9.40 -15.46
CA ALA A 169 -6.85 -8.39 -16.50
C ALA A 169 -5.91 -8.87 -17.63
N VAL A 170 -4.78 -9.52 -17.31
CA VAL A 170 -3.89 -10.17 -18.31
C VAL A 170 -4.67 -11.19 -19.14
N LYS A 171 -5.51 -12.03 -18.51
CA LYS A 171 -6.31 -13.06 -19.20
C LYS A 171 -7.35 -12.45 -20.14
N GLU A 172 -8.01 -11.38 -19.71
CA GLU A 172 -9.04 -10.68 -20.49
C GLU A 172 -8.46 -9.87 -21.65
N ILE A 173 -7.38 -9.13 -21.40
CA ILE A 173 -6.73 -8.24 -22.38
C ILE A 173 -5.82 -9.02 -23.34
N ARG A 174 -5.15 -10.06 -22.84
CA ARG A 174 -4.13 -10.84 -23.56
C ARG A 174 -3.00 -9.98 -24.20
N PRO A 175 -2.35 -9.07 -23.43
CA PRO A 175 -1.30 -8.19 -23.96
C PRO A 175 -0.08 -8.97 -24.49
N LYS A 176 0.82 -8.30 -25.22
CA LYS A 176 2.04 -8.96 -25.74
C LYS A 176 3.06 -9.17 -24.61
N VAL A 177 3.13 -8.19 -23.71
CA VAL A 177 3.98 -8.20 -22.52
C VAL A 177 3.17 -7.66 -21.35
N PHE A 178 3.38 -8.19 -20.15
CA PHE A 178 2.94 -7.50 -18.94
C PHE A 178 4.06 -7.40 -17.91
N MET A 179 3.92 -6.40 -17.05
CA MET A 179 4.86 -6.10 -15.98
C MET A 179 4.15 -6.03 -14.63
N GLY A 180 4.70 -6.75 -13.66
CA GLY A 180 4.35 -6.60 -12.25
C GLY A 180 5.46 -5.88 -11.50
N GLU A 181 5.11 -4.86 -10.71
CA GLU A 181 6.01 -4.24 -9.74
C GLU A 181 5.62 -4.66 -8.33
N ASN A 182 6.63 -4.92 -7.48
CA ASN A 182 6.41 -5.17 -6.07
C ASN A 182 7.65 -4.87 -5.19
N VAL A 183 7.50 -5.04 -3.87
CA VAL A 183 8.58 -4.96 -2.90
C VAL A 183 9.52 -6.17 -2.99
N LYS A 184 10.80 -5.96 -2.70
CA LYS A 184 11.85 -7.01 -2.66
C LYS A 184 11.46 -8.23 -1.81
N GLY A 185 10.74 -8.01 -0.71
CA GLY A 185 10.36 -9.05 0.24
C GLY A 185 9.46 -10.14 -0.34
N LEU A 186 8.85 -9.93 -1.52
CA LEU A 186 7.99 -10.91 -2.16
C LEU A 186 8.72 -12.21 -2.53
N ILE A 187 10.02 -12.14 -2.88
CA ILE A 187 10.82 -13.33 -3.25
C ILE A 187 10.94 -14.30 -2.06
N SER A 188 11.17 -13.76 -0.86
CA SER A 188 11.35 -14.53 0.38
C SER A 188 10.04 -14.79 1.12
N HIS A 189 8.91 -14.28 0.62
CA HIS A 189 7.62 -14.38 1.30
C HIS A 189 7.15 -15.84 1.32
N ASP A 190 6.61 -16.27 2.47
CA ASP A 190 6.06 -17.60 2.70
C ASP A 190 7.02 -18.76 2.28
N ASN A 191 8.31 -18.62 2.62
CA ASN A 191 9.38 -19.55 2.23
C ASN A 191 9.45 -19.80 0.71
N GLY A 192 9.12 -18.79 -0.10
CA GLY A 192 9.16 -18.84 -1.57
C GLY A 192 7.89 -19.40 -2.22
N ARG A 193 6.90 -19.86 -1.45
CA ARG A 193 5.62 -20.39 -2.00
C ARG A 193 4.87 -19.34 -2.80
N THR A 194 4.73 -18.12 -2.27
CA THR A 194 4.06 -17.02 -2.96
C THR A 194 4.67 -16.74 -4.33
N PHE A 195 5.99 -16.72 -4.40
CA PHE A 195 6.69 -16.47 -5.66
C PHE A 195 6.52 -17.62 -6.66
N ASN A 196 6.51 -18.87 -6.18
CA ASN A 196 6.20 -20.03 -7.02
C ASN A 196 4.76 -20.02 -7.54
N THR A 197 3.79 -19.62 -6.72
CA THR A 197 2.40 -19.41 -7.17
C THR A 197 2.33 -18.38 -8.28
N ILE A 198 3.01 -17.24 -8.12
CA ILE A 198 3.09 -16.20 -9.16
C ILE A 198 3.67 -16.80 -10.45
N LYS A 199 4.81 -17.51 -10.38
CA LYS A 199 5.42 -18.16 -11.55
C LYS A 199 4.46 -19.12 -12.27
N ASN A 200 3.76 -19.96 -11.51
CA ASN A 200 2.80 -20.92 -12.06
C ASN A 200 1.61 -20.21 -12.71
N THR A 201 1.04 -19.19 -12.07
CA THR A 201 -0.06 -18.39 -12.64
C THR A 201 0.36 -17.74 -13.95
N ILE A 202 1.57 -17.17 -14.02
CA ILE A 202 2.10 -16.56 -15.26
C ILE A 202 2.20 -17.60 -16.38
N ALA A 203 2.69 -18.80 -16.07
CA ALA A 203 2.77 -19.90 -17.04
C ALA A 203 1.39 -20.36 -17.52
N GLU A 204 0.43 -20.51 -16.61
CA GLU A 204 -0.96 -20.90 -16.91
C GLU A 204 -1.70 -19.87 -17.77
N LEU A 205 -1.34 -18.58 -17.66
CA LEU A 205 -1.84 -17.52 -18.53
C LEU A 205 -1.27 -17.57 -19.96
N GLY A 206 -0.27 -18.42 -20.22
CA GLY A 206 0.39 -18.52 -21.53
C GLY A 206 1.52 -17.51 -21.72
N TYR A 207 2.23 -17.15 -20.65
CA TYR A 207 3.37 -16.23 -20.69
C TYR A 207 4.63 -16.87 -20.12
N THR A 208 5.77 -16.46 -20.67
CA THR A 208 7.11 -16.81 -20.20
C THR A 208 7.62 -15.67 -19.33
N LEU A 209 7.91 -15.98 -18.07
CA LEU A 209 8.52 -15.04 -17.13
C LEU A 209 10.02 -14.90 -17.43
N VAL A 210 10.46 -13.68 -17.73
CA VAL A 210 11.88 -13.32 -17.73
C VAL A 210 12.41 -13.38 -16.31
N GLU A 211 13.63 -13.88 -16.12
CA GLU A 211 14.24 -14.03 -14.79
C GLU A 211 14.07 -12.75 -13.95
N PRO A 212 13.27 -12.80 -12.87
CA PRO A 212 12.92 -11.62 -12.10
C PRO A 212 14.14 -10.92 -11.50
N ARG A 213 14.12 -9.59 -11.48
CA ARG A 213 15.21 -8.80 -10.89
C ARG A 213 14.72 -7.80 -9.86
N VAL A 214 15.51 -7.67 -8.81
CA VAL A 214 15.40 -6.56 -7.86
C VAL A 214 16.27 -5.41 -8.38
N LEU A 215 15.65 -4.31 -8.78
CA LEU A 215 16.33 -3.11 -9.22
C LEU A 215 16.50 -2.14 -8.06
N LYS A 216 17.72 -1.59 -7.92
CA LYS A 216 18.07 -0.56 -6.94
C LYS A 216 17.92 0.81 -7.61
N ALA A 217 16.99 1.63 -7.16
CA ALA A 217 16.69 2.94 -7.74
C ALA A 217 17.93 3.86 -7.80
N VAL A 218 18.84 3.76 -6.83
CA VAL A 218 20.14 4.48 -6.83
C VAL A 218 20.98 4.28 -8.08
N MET A 219 20.73 3.21 -8.84
CA MET A 219 21.42 2.91 -10.10
C MET A 219 20.74 3.53 -11.33
N TYR A 220 19.64 4.28 -11.19
CA TYR A 220 18.84 4.76 -12.34
C TYR A 220 18.46 6.25 -12.20
N GLN A 221 19.44 7.10 -11.85
CA GLN A 221 19.24 8.54 -11.61
C GLN A 221 18.17 8.86 -10.54
N VAL A 222 18.07 8.05 -9.49
CA VAL A 222 17.18 8.31 -8.35
C VAL A 222 18.00 8.52 -7.08
N PRO A 223 17.89 9.66 -6.38
CA PRO A 223 18.62 9.94 -5.15
C PRO A 223 17.97 9.27 -3.93
N GLN A 224 17.61 7.99 -4.04
CA GLN A 224 16.92 7.21 -2.99
C GLN A 224 17.35 5.75 -2.97
N LYS A 225 17.69 5.23 -1.79
CA LYS A 225 17.94 3.79 -1.50
C LYS A 225 16.64 3.00 -1.52
N ARG A 226 16.03 2.80 -2.70
CA ARG A 226 14.78 2.06 -2.89
C ARG A 226 15.03 0.84 -3.77
N GLU A 227 14.56 -0.32 -3.32
CA GLU A 227 14.61 -1.57 -4.09
C GLU A 227 13.22 -1.99 -4.54
N ARG A 228 13.08 -2.46 -5.78
CA ARG A 228 11.84 -3.00 -6.33
C ARG A 228 12.05 -4.26 -7.13
N LEU A 229 11.21 -5.25 -6.87
CA LEU A 229 11.11 -6.46 -7.68
C LEU A 229 10.29 -6.14 -8.92
N ILE A 230 10.88 -6.39 -10.08
CA ILE A 230 10.23 -6.23 -11.37
C ILE A 230 10.05 -7.61 -11.99
N LEU A 231 8.82 -7.93 -12.36
CA LEU A 231 8.42 -9.13 -13.08
C LEU A 231 8.08 -8.72 -14.52
N ILE A 232 8.75 -9.29 -15.51
CA ILE A 232 8.44 -9.08 -16.92
C ILE A 232 8.04 -10.41 -17.53
N ALA A 233 6.84 -10.48 -18.08
CA ALA A 233 6.30 -11.70 -18.68
C ALA A 233 5.92 -11.44 -20.13
N ILE A 234 6.42 -12.28 -21.04
CA ILE A 234 6.26 -12.17 -22.49
C ILE A 234 5.35 -13.29 -22.95
N ARG A 235 4.36 -12.99 -23.80
CA ARG A 235 3.41 -13.99 -24.30
C ARG A 235 4.15 -15.11 -25.06
N ASN A 236 3.75 -16.37 -24.87
CA ASN A 236 4.53 -17.53 -25.32
C ASN A 236 4.77 -17.61 -26.84
N ASP A 237 3.86 -17.07 -27.65
CA ASP A 237 4.01 -16.96 -29.10
C ASP A 237 5.14 -16.02 -29.55
N LEU A 238 5.59 -15.14 -28.65
CA LEU A 238 6.65 -14.15 -28.83
C LEU A 238 7.93 -14.51 -28.08
N ALA A 239 7.82 -15.10 -26.89
CA ALA A 239 8.92 -15.26 -25.94
C ALA A 239 10.16 -15.97 -26.50
N ALA A 240 9.99 -16.94 -27.40
CA ALA A 240 11.11 -17.67 -28.03
C ALA A 240 11.83 -16.87 -29.13
N LYS A 241 11.24 -15.77 -29.60
CA LYS A 241 11.71 -14.98 -30.76
C LYS A 241 12.41 -13.69 -30.37
N VAL A 242 12.24 -13.24 -29.12
CA VAL A 242 12.77 -11.97 -28.62
C VAL A 242 13.51 -12.17 -27.32
N LYS A 243 14.39 -11.23 -26.98
CA LYS A 243 15.15 -11.27 -25.73
C LYS A 243 14.99 -9.94 -24.99
N PHE A 244 14.56 -10.03 -23.73
CA PHE A 244 14.52 -8.85 -22.88
C PHE A 244 15.90 -8.52 -22.33
N HIS A 245 16.31 -7.26 -22.48
CA HIS A 245 17.54 -6.71 -21.92
C HIS A 245 17.18 -5.69 -20.85
N TRP A 246 17.58 -5.97 -19.61
CA TRP A 246 17.40 -5.08 -18.46
C TRP A 246 18.13 -3.73 -18.68
N PRO A 247 17.65 -2.63 -18.06
CA PRO A 247 18.24 -1.32 -18.27
C PRO A 247 19.67 -1.27 -17.74
N SER A 248 20.56 -0.62 -18.50
CA SER A 248 21.89 -0.28 -18.02
C SER A 248 21.80 0.71 -16.84
N PRO A 249 22.69 0.64 -15.85
CA PRO A 249 22.67 1.57 -14.72
C PRO A 249 23.33 2.90 -15.07
N TYR A 250 22.90 3.99 -14.45
CA TYR A 250 23.59 5.27 -14.56
C TYR A 250 24.99 5.22 -13.94
N THR A 251 25.89 6.06 -14.44
CA THR A 251 27.33 6.04 -14.14
C THR A 251 27.72 6.71 -12.81
N ARG A 252 26.77 7.36 -12.12
CA ARG A 252 26.98 8.04 -10.83
C ARG A 252 25.83 7.79 -9.84
N VAL A 253 26.16 7.63 -8.56
CA VAL A 253 25.14 7.60 -7.49
C VAL A 253 24.70 9.03 -7.17
N LEU A 254 23.40 9.30 -7.31
CA LEU A 254 22.81 10.61 -6.99
C LEU A 254 22.43 10.72 -5.51
N THR A 255 22.48 11.96 -5.00
CA THR A 255 22.35 12.30 -3.59
C THR A 255 21.21 13.28 -3.34
N LEU A 256 20.88 13.56 -2.08
CA LEU A 256 19.90 14.60 -1.76
C LEU A 256 20.31 15.99 -2.27
N LYS A 257 21.61 16.28 -2.41
CA LYS A 257 22.08 17.50 -3.05
C LYS A 257 21.58 17.60 -4.49
N ASP A 258 21.66 16.52 -5.27
CA ASP A 258 21.16 16.47 -6.65
C ASP A 258 19.62 16.62 -6.72
N ALA A 259 18.90 16.25 -5.65
CA ALA A 259 17.44 16.42 -5.57
C ALA A 259 17.04 17.86 -5.21
N PHE A 260 17.77 18.52 -4.30
CA PHE A 260 17.32 19.78 -3.69
C PHE A 260 17.86 21.01 -4.39
N TYR A 261 19.00 20.91 -5.07
CA TYR A 261 19.64 22.04 -5.72
C TYR A 261 19.65 21.88 -7.22
N LYS A 262 19.75 23.01 -7.92
CA LYS A 262 19.96 23.06 -9.36
C LYS A 262 21.14 22.18 -9.77
N GLY A 263 20.94 21.34 -10.79
CA GLY A 263 21.94 20.42 -11.28
C GLY A 263 21.38 19.44 -12.29
N LEU A 264 21.90 18.21 -12.26
CA LEU A 264 21.59 17.17 -13.24
C LEU A 264 20.09 16.84 -13.35
N LEU A 265 19.38 16.80 -12.22
CA LEU A 265 17.97 16.37 -12.20
C LEU A 265 16.98 17.52 -12.42
N TYR A 266 17.36 18.76 -12.06
CA TYR A 266 16.45 19.90 -11.99
C TYR A 266 17.18 21.20 -12.35
N ASP A 267 16.54 22.04 -13.14
CA ASP A 267 17.12 23.32 -13.60
C ASP A 267 17.11 24.44 -12.55
N VAL A 268 16.43 24.20 -11.43
CA VAL A 268 16.25 25.15 -10.32
C VAL A 268 16.38 24.44 -8.97
N ASP A 269 16.71 25.21 -7.94
CA ASP A 269 16.60 24.74 -6.55
C ASP A 269 15.15 24.37 -6.21
N VAL A 270 14.97 23.51 -5.21
CA VAL A 270 13.67 22.95 -4.87
C VAL A 270 12.64 24.05 -4.57
N PRO A 271 11.51 24.08 -5.30
CA PRO A 271 10.47 25.06 -5.04
C PRO A 271 9.93 24.91 -3.63
N VAL A 272 9.66 26.05 -2.99
CA VAL A 272 8.99 26.08 -1.70
C VAL A 272 7.64 25.39 -1.83
N SER A 273 7.34 24.51 -0.90
CA SER A 273 6.07 23.81 -0.84
C SER A 273 5.66 23.54 0.60
N GLU A 274 4.41 23.17 0.76
CA GLU A 274 3.86 22.77 2.04
C GLU A 274 4.53 21.49 2.60
N GLY A 275 4.47 21.30 3.91
CA GLY A 275 4.97 20.09 4.54
C GLY A 275 4.50 19.92 5.97
N SER A 276 4.64 18.70 6.47
CA SER A 276 4.38 18.37 7.87
C SER A 276 5.37 19.09 8.80
N LYS A 277 4.93 19.39 10.04
CA LYS A 277 5.77 19.99 11.08
C LYS A 277 6.01 19.00 12.22
N TYR A 278 7.16 19.12 12.87
CA TYR A 278 7.42 18.37 14.09
C TYR A 278 6.72 18.99 15.30
N PRO A 279 6.22 18.17 16.23
CA PRO A 279 5.93 18.64 17.59
C PRO A 279 7.21 19.19 18.25
N ILE A 280 7.07 20.22 19.09
CA ILE A 280 8.20 20.92 19.76
C ILE A 280 9.15 19.94 20.46
N LYS A 281 8.60 18.94 21.17
CA LYS A 281 9.43 17.92 21.85
C LYS A 281 10.35 17.18 20.89
N LYS A 282 9.85 16.83 19.69
CA LYS A 282 10.62 16.11 18.68
C LYS A 282 11.64 17.01 17.99
N GLN A 283 11.29 18.28 17.77
CA GLN A 283 12.20 19.27 17.22
C GLN A 283 13.47 19.40 18.08
N LYS A 284 13.30 19.57 19.41
CA LYS A 284 14.43 19.62 20.35
C LYS A 284 15.37 18.41 20.28
N ILE A 285 14.84 17.22 20.02
CA ILE A 285 15.65 16.01 19.85
C ILE A 285 16.44 16.07 18.54
N LEU A 286 15.78 16.39 17.42
CA LEU A 286 16.41 16.41 16.11
C LEU A 286 17.39 17.58 15.93
N ASP A 287 17.23 18.68 16.67
CA ASP A 287 18.20 19.79 16.72
C ASP A 287 19.60 19.33 17.16
N LEU A 288 19.68 18.27 17.98
CA LEU A 288 20.93 17.70 18.48
C LEU A 288 21.57 16.70 17.50
N VAL A 289 20.86 16.29 16.45
CA VAL A 289 21.34 15.27 15.50
C VAL A 289 22.01 15.97 14.31
N PRO A 290 23.30 15.73 14.02
CA PRO A 290 23.98 16.30 12.88
C PRO A 290 23.52 15.65 11.56
N GLN A 291 23.87 16.26 10.44
CA GLN A 291 23.57 15.73 9.11
C GLN A 291 24.10 14.28 8.97
N GLY A 292 23.27 13.37 8.44
CA GLY A 292 23.60 11.94 8.32
C GLY A 292 23.61 11.18 9.66
N GLY A 293 23.36 11.85 10.77
CA GLY A 293 23.30 11.27 12.11
C GLY A 293 21.97 10.60 12.44
N ASP A 294 21.95 9.88 13.56
CA ASP A 294 20.76 9.25 14.13
C ASP A 294 20.78 9.34 15.66
N TRP A 295 19.93 8.56 16.34
CA TRP A 295 19.84 8.52 17.80
C TRP A 295 21.19 8.32 18.52
N ARG A 296 22.21 7.73 17.88
CA ARG A 296 23.54 7.53 18.48
C ARG A 296 24.30 8.82 18.69
N ASN A 297 23.90 9.90 18.02
CA ASN A 297 24.51 11.22 18.17
C ASN A 297 23.90 12.01 19.33
N LEU A 298 22.82 11.52 19.95
CA LEU A 298 22.19 12.18 21.09
C LEU A 298 23.00 11.91 22.37
N PRO A 299 23.01 12.86 23.33
CA PRO A 299 23.47 12.58 24.69
C PRO A 299 22.75 11.35 25.26
N GLU A 300 23.47 10.50 25.99
CA GLU A 300 22.97 9.18 26.41
C GLU A 300 21.62 9.24 27.13
N GLU A 301 21.45 10.16 28.07
CA GLU A 301 20.20 10.33 28.82
C GLU A 301 19.03 10.74 27.92
N VAL A 302 19.28 11.64 26.97
CA VAL A 302 18.28 12.06 25.97
C VAL A 302 17.93 10.90 25.04
N ALA A 303 18.93 10.10 24.65
CA ALA A 303 18.73 8.93 23.80
C ALA A 303 17.90 7.84 24.50
N LYS A 304 18.20 7.56 25.79
CA LYS A 304 17.43 6.62 26.64
C LYS A 304 15.98 7.05 26.76
N GLU A 305 15.72 8.31 27.08
CA GLU A 305 14.35 8.85 27.19
C GLU A 305 13.63 8.76 25.83
N TYR A 306 14.29 9.18 24.74
CA TYR A 306 13.69 9.19 23.41
C TYR A 306 13.39 7.78 22.91
N LEU A 307 14.29 6.82 23.10
CA LEU A 307 14.11 5.44 22.65
C LEU A 307 13.18 4.64 23.57
N GLY A 308 13.13 4.99 24.86
CA GLY A 308 12.36 4.26 25.87
C GLY A 308 12.75 2.78 25.91
N GLY A 309 11.78 1.88 25.92
CA GLY A 309 12.02 0.42 25.90
C GLY A 309 12.88 -0.06 24.72
N SER A 310 12.90 0.67 23.59
CA SER A 310 13.75 0.32 22.46
C SER A 310 15.24 0.48 22.76
N TRP A 311 15.65 1.24 23.78
CA TRP A 311 17.05 1.35 24.19
C TRP A 311 17.65 -0.03 24.48
N PHE A 312 16.92 -0.86 25.23
CA PHE A 312 17.37 -2.16 25.74
C PHE A 312 17.24 -3.32 24.74
N LEU A 313 16.63 -3.10 23.57
CA LEU A 313 16.48 -4.12 22.54
C LEU A 313 17.74 -4.23 21.67
N GLY A 314 18.06 -5.42 21.16
CA GLY A 314 19.08 -5.58 20.12
C GLY A 314 18.67 -4.95 18.77
N GLY A 315 19.62 -4.82 17.85
CA GLY A 315 19.37 -4.37 16.47
C GLY A 315 19.65 -2.88 16.19
N GLY A 316 19.99 -2.59 14.94
CA GLY A 316 20.33 -1.24 14.47
C GLY A 316 19.10 -0.36 14.31
N LYS A 317 18.79 0.49 15.29
CA LYS A 317 17.65 1.43 15.30
C LYS A 317 17.94 2.69 14.46
N THR A 318 18.61 2.54 13.32
CA THR A 318 19.13 3.63 12.49
C THR A 318 18.05 4.57 11.95
N GLY A 319 16.78 4.14 11.93
CA GLY A 319 15.65 4.99 11.56
C GLY A 319 15.14 5.92 12.67
N MET A 320 15.61 5.78 13.91
CA MET A 320 15.17 6.60 15.04
C MET A 320 16.02 7.86 15.15
N ALA A 321 15.35 9.02 15.27
CA ALA A 321 15.98 10.35 15.27
C ALA A 321 16.92 10.58 14.07
N ARG A 322 16.61 9.98 12.92
CA ARG A 322 17.46 10.02 11.73
C ARG A 322 17.37 11.38 11.03
N ARG A 323 18.52 12.04 10.85
CA ARG A 323 18.70 13.19 9.97
C ARG A 323 19.35 12.74 8.68
N LEU A 324 18.78 13.14 7.55
CA LEU A 324 19.30 12.80 6.23
C LEU A 324 20.58 13.59 5.94
N SER A 325 21.29 13.24 4.86
CA SER A 325 22.53 13.89 4.44
C SER A 325 22.46 14.37 3.00
N LEU A 326 22.95 15.58 2.72
CA LEU A 326 23.03 16.10 1.36
C LEU A 326 23.97 15.27 0.49
N ASN A 327 24.98 14.64 1.09
CA ASN A 327 26.01 13.86 0.39
C ASN A 327 25.63 12.39 0.18
N GLU A 328 24.43 11.98 0.60
CA GLU A 328 23.93 10.60 0.50
C GLU A 328 22.59 10.55 -0.24
N PRO A 329 22.25 9.42 -0.89
CA PRO A 329 20.89 9.16 -1.30
C PRO A 329 19.96 9.07 -0.08
N SER A 330 18.72 9.53 -0.24
CA SER A 330 17.68 9.39 0.80
C SER A 330 17.45 7.92 1.17
N LEU A 331 17.08 7.67 2.42
CA LEU A 331 16.42 6.41 2.77
C LEU A 331 15.08 6.29 2.03
N THR A 332 14.58 5.07 1.84
CA THR A 332 13.27 4.81 1.21
C THR A 332 12.20 5.72 1.79
N LEU A 333 11.56 6.56 0.98
CA LEU A 333 10.52 7.44 1.50
C LEU A 333 9.30 6.63 1.95
N THR A 334 8.72 7.03 3.08
CA THR A 334 7.55 6.41 3.70
C THR A 334 6.31 7.26 3.47
N CYS A 335 5.13 6.63 3.51
CA CYS A 335 3.82 7.30 3.33
C CYS A 335 3.48 8.34 4.41
N SER A 336 4.29 8.39 5.47
CA SER A 336 4.24 9.42 6.50
C SER A 336 5.66 9.91 6.77
N PRO A 337 5.90 11.24 6.79
CA PRO A 337 7.25 11.80 6.85
C PRO A 337 7.82 11.92 8.27
N CYS A 338 7.00 11.71 9.31
CA CYS A 338 7.36 12.05 10.69
C CYS A 338 7.15 10.90 11.70
N GLN A 339 7.31 9.65 11.26
CA GLN A 339 7.17 8.45 12.10
C GLN A 339 8.43 8.21 12.94
N LYS A 340 8.27 7.89 14.23
CA LYS A 340 9.38 7.77 15.19
C LYS A 340 10.44 6.73 14.78
N GLN A 341 10.02 5.61 14.19
CA GLN A 341 10.90 4.49 13.79
C GLN A 341 11.53 4.69 12.40
N THR A 342 10.96 5.56 11.60
CA THR A 342 11.30 5.78 10.19
C THR A 342 11.44 7.29 9.95
N GLU A 343 12.13 7.97 10.87
CA GLU A 343 12.30 9.41 10.82
C GLU A 343 13.17 9.80 9.60
N ARG A 344 12.84 10.92 8.96
CA ARG A 344 13.54 11.47 7.79
C ARG A 344 13.61 12.99 7.92
N CYS A 345 14.38 13.45 8.91
CA CYS A 345 14.57 14.88 9.13
C CYS A 345 15.39 15.49 7.98
N HIS A 346 15.01 16.70 7.57
CA HIS A 346 15.69 17.46 6.52
C HIS A 346 17.19 17.61 6.84
N PRO A 347 18.10 17.56 5.85
CA PRO A 347 19.54 17.56 6.12
C PRO A 347 20.09 18.82 6.82
N LEU A 348 19.44 19.97 6.61
CA LEU A 348 19.91 21.28 7.12
C LEU A 348 18.93 21.95 8.09
N GLU A 349 17.67 21.53 8.12
CA GLU A 349 16.62 22.19 8.88
C GLU A 349 15.93 21.17 9.78
N THR A 350 15.49 21.56 10.98
CA THR A 350 14.83 20.62 11.90
C THR A 350 13.34 20.52 11.61
N ARG A 351 13.02 19.95 10.45
CA ARG A 351 11.66 19.67 9.98
C ARG A 351 11.64 18.38 9.16
N PRO A 352 10.48 17.73 9.01
CA PRO A 352 10.31 16.74 7.95
C PRO A 352 10.57 17.37 6.58
N LEU A 353 10.83 16.53 5.60
CA LEU A 353 10.87 16.95 4.21
C LEU A 353 9.49 17.47 3.74
N THR A 354 9.49 18.53 2.95
CA THR A 354 8.28 19.09 2.33
C THR A 354 7.74 18.16 1.23
N VAL A 355 6.52 18.41 0.75
CA VAL A 355 5.90 17.61 -0.31
C VAL A 355 6.75 17.63 -1.59
N ARG A 356 7.27 18.80 -2.00
CA ARG A 356 8.11 18.93 -3.20
C ARG A 356 9.47 18.27 -3.03
N GLU A 357 10.12 18.39 -1.86
CA GLU A 357 11.35 17.63 -1.56
C GLU A 357 11.11 16.12 -1.65
N TYR A 358 9.98 15.63 -1.11
CA TYR A 358 9.56 14.24 -1.23
C TYR A 358 9.39 13.80 -2.69
N ALA A 359 8.69 14.62 -3.49
CA ALA A 359 8.43 14.35 -4.89
C ALA A 359 9.73 14.31 -5.71
N ARG A 360 10.66 15.25 -5.46
CA ARG A 360 11.96 15.29 -6.15
C ARG A 360 12.85 14.10 -5.85
N ILE A 361 12.82 13.58 -4.62
CA ILE A 361 13.55 12.35 -4.27
C ILE A 361 12.98 11.12 -5.01
N GLN A 362 11.69 11.14 -5.34
CA GLN A 362 11.03 10.15 -6.23
C GLN A 362 11.14 10.54 -7.71
N THR A 363 11.93 11.55 -8.05
CA THR A 363 12.23 12.04 -9.42
C THR A 363 11.01 12.54 -10.19
N PHE A 364 9.95 12.98 -9.50
CA PHE A 364 8.86 13.68 -10.18
C PHE A 364 9.33 15.04 -10.70
N PRO A 365 8.84 15.49 -11.87
CA PRO A 365 9.11 16.85 -12.34
C PRO A 365 8.36 17.87 -11.47
N ASP A 366 8.88 19.10 -11.41
CA ASP A 366 8.34 20.15 -10.53
C ASP A 366 6.93 20.59 -10.92
N ASN A 367 6.57 20.45 -12.19
CA ASN A 367 5.22 20.71 -12.69
C ASN A 367 4.22 19.57 -12.41
N TRP A 368 4.65 18.45 -11.83
CA TRP A 368 3.74 17.40 -11.39
C TRP A 368 3.05 17.82 -10.08
N LEU A 369 1.75 18.08 -10.13
CA LEU A 369 0.94 18.61 -9.02
C LEU A 369 0.26 17.48 -8.24
N PHE A 370 0.37 17.47 -6.92
CA PHE A 370 -0.29 16.48 -6.07
C PHE A 370 -1.55 17.07 -5.41
N THR A 371 -2.66 16.35 -5.50
CA THR A 371 -3.96 16.73 -4.94
C THR A 371 -4.29 15.94 -3.67
N GLY A 372 -5.32 16.38 -2.93
CA GLY A 372 -5.74 15.79 -1.65
C GLY A 372 -5.15 16.51 -0.42
N THR A 373 -5.35 15.93 0.76
CA THR A 373 -4.79 16.44 2.01
C THR A 373 -3.27 16.24 2.06
N MET A 374 -2.59 16.90 3.00
CA MET A 374 -1.15 16.70 3.23
C MET A 374 -0.78 15.21 3.37
N ASN A 375 -1.57 14.45 4.13
CA ASN A 375 -1.35 13.02 4.32
C ASN A 375 -1.53 12.23 3.01
N ASP A 376 -2.52 12.59 2.20
CA ASP A 376 -2.75 11.94 0.90
C ASP A 376 -1.57 12.17 -0.03
N LYS A 377 -0.99 13.38 -0.05
CA LYS A 377 0.19 13.71 -0.88
C LYS A 377 1.41 12.89 -0.46
N TYR A 378 1.71 12.81 0.84
CA TYR A 378 2.82 11.96 1.33
C TYR A 378 2.59 10.48 1.06
N LYS A 379 1.35 9.98 1.20
CA LYS A 379 0.98 8.59 0.89
C LYS A 379 1.18 8.29 -0.59
N GLN A 380 0.68 9.16 -1.47
CA GLN A 380 0.84 9.08 -2.91
C GLN A 380 2.32 8.99 -3.30
N ILE A 381 3.14 9.93 -2.85
CA ILE A 381 4.56 9.99 -3.21
C ILE A 381 5.36 8.82 -2.60
N GLY A 382 5.06 8.44 -1.34
CA GLY A 382 5.74 7.32 -0.66
C GLY A 382 5.47 5.96 -1.33
N ASN A 383 4.25 5.75 -1.83
CA ASN A 383 3.86 4.55 -2.56
C ASN A 383 4.43 4.49 -3.98
N ALA A 384 4.64 5.64 -4.63
CA ALA A 384 5.06 5.70 -6.02
C ALA A 384 6.35 4.91 -6.34
N VAL A 385 6.41 4.36 -7.55
CA VAL A 385 7.67 3.98 -8.19
C VAL A 385 8.39 5.27 -8.59
N PRO A 386 9.71 5.42 -8.34
CA PRO A 386 10.44 6.59 -8.81
C PRO A 386 10.36 6.71 -10.34
N VAL A 387 10.06 7.92 -10.82
CA VAL A 387 9.82 8.18 -12.25
C VAL A 387 11.01 7.77 -13.11
N ASN A 388 12.25 8.10 -12.72
CA ASN A 388 13.44 7.75 -13.51
C ASN A 388 13.73 6.24 -13.53
N LEU A 389 13.39 5.51 -12.46
CA LEU A 389 13.47 4.05 -12.46
C LEU A 389 12.46 3.46 -13.44
N ALA A 390 11.22 3.94 -13.40
CA ALA A 390 10.17 3.54 -14.33
C ALA A 390 10.54 3.88 -15.79
N TRP A 391 11.14 5.04 -16.02
CA TRP A 391 11.63 5.46 -17.33
C TRP A 391 12.76 4.58 -17.86
N ALA A 392 13.73 4.21 -17.03
CA ALA A 392 14.80 3.28 -17.41
C ALA A 392 14.22 1.90 -17.82
N ILE A 393 13.29 1.35 -17.01
CA ILE A 393 12.58 0.10 -17.36
C ILE A 393 11.78 0.28 -18.66
N GLY A 394 11.12 1.43 -18.83
CA GLY A 394 10.37 1.80 -20.03
C GLY A 394 11.23 1.72 -21.28
N ARG A 395 12.45 2.29 -21.28
CA ARG A 395 13.38 2.21 -22.42
C ARG A 395 13.72 0.76 -22.77
N SER A 396 13.98 -0.09 -21.78
CA SER A 396 14.19 -1.53 -22.00
C SER A 396 12.98 -2.23 -22.61
N LEU A 397 11.78 -1.86 -22.17
CA LEU A 397 10.53 -2.38 -22.75
C LEU A 397 10.35 -1.90 -24.18
N ILE A 398 10.65 -0.63 -24.50
CA ILE A 398 10.56 -0.11 -25.87
C ILE A 398 11.50 -0.88 -26.81
N ARG A 399 12.73 -1.20 -26.39
CA ARG A 399 13.62 -2.08 -27.18
C ARG A 399 12.97 -3.45 -27.45
N LEU A 400 12.42 -4.08 -26.42
CA LEU A 400 11.69 -5.34 -26.57
C LEU A 400 10.50 -5.22 -27.54
N PHE A 401 9.72 -4.13 -27.46
CA PHE A 401 8.58 -3.91 -28.34
C PHE A 401 9.00 -3.58 -29.79
N ASN A 402 10.15 -2.92 -29.99
CA ASN A 402 10.75 -2.73 -31.30
C ASN A 402 11.18 -4.08 -31.90
N ASP A 403 11.76 -4.98 -31.12
CA ASP A 403 12.11 -6.34 -31.57
C ASP A 403 10.85 -7.13 -31.95
N ILE A 404 9.82 -7.10 -31.09
CA ILE A 404 8.52 -7.74 -31.37
C ILE A 404 7.93 -7.20 -32.68
N GLN A 405 7.94 -5.89 -32.87
CA GLN A 405 7.40 -5.25 -34.08
C GLN A 405 8.21 -5.59 -35.33
N THR A 406 9.53 -5.77 -35.21
CA THR A 406 10.39 -6.17 -36.34
C THR A 406 10.08 -7.59 -36.80
N ILE A 407 9.84 -8.51 -35.85
CA ILE A 407 9.53 -9.92 -36.14
C ILE A 407 8.07 -10.10 -36.55
N MET A 408 7.16 -9.31 -35.98
CA MET A 408 5.73 -9.36 -36.24
C MET A 408 5.18 -7.94 -36.44
N PRO A 409 5.29 -7.40 -37.66
CA PRO A 409 4.77 -6.07 -37.96
C PRO A 409 3.27 -6.00 -37.71
N MET A 410 2.87 -5.05 -36.87
CA MET A 410 1.48 -4.78 -36.53
C MET A 410 1.20 -3.28 -36.56
N GLU A 411 -0.03 -2.93 -36.89
CA GLU A 411 -0.54 -1.59 -36.69
C GLU A 411 -0.98 -1.39 -35.24
N THR A 412 -1.01 -0.13 -34.82
CA THR A 412 -1.53 0.24 -33.50
C THR A 412 -3.06 0.22 -33.55
N CYS A 413 -3.69 -0.63 -32.74
CA CYS A 413 -5.14 -0.68 -32.66
C CYS A 413 -5.71 0.58 -32.01
N ASP A 414 -6.81 1.11 -32.57
CA ASP A 414 -7.61 2.11 -31.88
C ASP A 414 -8.43 1.44 -30.76
N CYS A 415 -8.20 1.91 -29.54
CA CYS A 415 -8.85 1.40 -28.35
C CYS A 415 -10.00 2.30 -27.86
N SER A 416 -10.28 3.42 -28.54
CA SER A 416 -11.23 4.45 -28.09
C SER A 416 -12.64 3.87 -27.85
N ASP A 417 -13.15 3.08 -28.78
CA ASP A 417 -14.46 2.42 -28.65
C ASP A 417 -14.48 1.39 -27.51
N ALA A 418 -13.38 0.65 -27.32
CA ALA A 418 -13.26 -0.34 -26.26
C ALA A 418 -13.27 0.34 -24.88
N VAL A 419 -12.52 1.44 -24.73
CA VAL A 419 -12.52 2.26 -23.50
C VAL A 419 -13.90 2.85 -23.25
N ALA A 420 -14.55 3.40 -24.29
CA ALA A 420 -15.90 3.94 -24.16
C ALA A 420 -16.92 2.87 -23.73
N GLN A 421 -16.81 1.64 -24.23
CA GLN A 421 -17.64 0.52 -23.80
C GLN A 421 -17.44 0.17 -22.33
N ILE A 422 -16.19 0.14 -21.85
CA ILE A 422 -15.88 -0.12 -20.43
C ILE A 422 -16.51 0.97 -19.55
N VAL A 423 -16.29 2.24 -19.90
CA VAL A 423 -16.86 3.38 -19.16
C VAL A 423 -18.39 3.36 -19.16
N ARG A 424 -19.02 3.05 -20.30
CA ARG A 424 -20.49 2.90 -20.38
C ARG A 424 -21.00 1.77 -19.50
N LYS A 425 -20.37 0.58 -19.52
CA LYS A 425 -20.76 -0.55 -18.67
C LYS A 425 -20.67 -0.21 -17.18
N LEU A 426 -19.61 0.50 -16.76
CA LEU A 426 -19.45 0.95 -15.38
C LEU A 426 -20.56 1.94 -14.98
N ASN A 427 -20.85 2.92 -15.83
CA ASN A 427 -21.92 3.89 -15.59
C ASN A 427 -23.31 3.25 -15.62
N GLU A 428 -23.53 2.26 -16.49
CA GLU A 428 -24.77 1.48 -16.56
C GLU A 428 -24.98 0.67 -15.27
N GLY A 429 -23.92 0.04 -14.76
CA GLY A 429 -23.88 -0.61 -13.46
C GLY A 429 -24.29 0.34 -12.33
N ASP A 430 -23.69 1.54 -12.28
CA ASP A 430 -24.09 2.58 -11.33
C ASP A 430 -25.56 2.99 -11.48
N THR A 431 -26.08 3.12 -12.70
CA THR A 431 -27.51 3.45 -12.91
C THR A 431 -28.45 2.31 -12.57
N ARG A 432 -28.04 1.04 -12.72
CA ARG A 432 -28.84 -0.13 -12.32
C ARG A 432 -28.80 -0.35 -10.81
N GLU A 433 -27.70 -0.06 -10.14
CA GLU A 433 -27.68 0.06 -8.67
C GLU A 433 -28.56 1.22 -8.22
N LYS A 434 -28.42 2.41 -8.82
CA LYS A 434 -29.30 3.56 -8.54
C LYS A 434 -30.77 3.30 -8.90
N SER A 435 -31.08 2.43 -9.86
CA SER A 435 -32.45 2.07 -10.24
C SER A 435 -33.04 0.97 -9.36
N LYS A 436 -32.27 -0.05 -8.95
CA LYS A 436 -32.67 -1.00 -7.91
C LYS A 436 -32.93 -0.29 -6.58
N ILE A 437 -32.08 0.68 -6.23
CA ILE A 437 -32.30 1.59 -5.09
C ILE A 437 -33.57 2.45 -5.30
N LYS A 438 -33.90 2.88 -6.53
CA LYS A 438 -35.15 3.62 -6.81
C LYS A 438 -36.42 2.75 -6.75
N THR A 439 -36.36 1.46 -7.10
CA THR A 439 -37.54 0.58 -7.06
C THR A 439 -37.87 0.14 -5.63
N GLU A 440 -36.88 0.10 -4.73
CA GLU A 440 -37.10 -0.07 -3.28
C GLU A 440 -37.44 1.24 -2.55
N VAL A 441 -37.33 2.39 -3.23
CA VAL A 441 -37.58 3.72 -2.65
C VAL A 441 -38.67 4.44 -3.44
N SER A 442 -39.85 3.81 -3.52
CA SER A 442 -41.13 4.55 -3.56
C SER A 442 -41.41 5.06 -2.13
N GLY A 443 -40.64 6.06 -1.70
CA GLY A 443 -40.71 6.61 -0.35
C GLY A 443 -39.49 7.45 -0.02
N ASN A 444 -39.51 8.71 -0.48
CA ASN A 444 -38.59 9.81 -0.18
C ASN A 444 -37.21 9.87 -0.88
N LYS A 445 -36.96 11.08 -1.40
CA LYS A 445 -35.85 11.47 -2.29
C LYS A 445 -34.47 11.44 -1.60
N ASN A 446 -33.52 10.82 -2.32
CA ASN A 446 -32.07 11.03 -2.38
C ASN A 446 -31.42 12.08 -1.46
N LYS A 447 -30.33 11.68 -0.78
CA LYS A 447 -29.05 12.41 -0.75
C LYS A 447 -27.89 11.41 -0.56
N GLY A 448 -26.81 11.60 -1.32
CA GLY A 448 -25.61 10.77 -1.29
C GLY A 448 -24.98 10.71 0.10
N VAL A 449 -24.23 9.64 0.37
CA VAL A 449 -23.52 9.48 1.64
C VAL A 449 -22.41 10.53 1.72
N LYS A 450 -22.75 11.67 2.31
CA LYS A 450 -21.81 12.69 2.76
C LYS A 450 -21.30 12.25 4.12
N GLN A 451 -19.98 12.24 4.33
CA GLN A 451 -19.46 12.11 5.69
C GLN A 451 -19.95 13.31 6.49
N LEU A 452 -20.85 13.05 7.45
CA LEU A 452 -21.47 14.09 8.25
C LEU A 452 -20.45 14.63 9.27
N ASN A 453 -20.34 15.95 9.32
CA ASN A 453 -19.65 16.62 10.40
C ASN A 453 -20.54 16.55 11.65
N LEU A 454 -19.99 16.07 12.76
CA LEU A 454 -20.72 15.87 14.02
C LEU A 454 -21.37 17.16 14.54
N PHE A 455 -20.76 18.31 14.27
CA PHE A 455 -21.31 19.61 14.67
C PHE A 455 -22.47 20.05 13.77
N ASP A 456 -22.45 19.72 12.48
CA ASP A 456 -23.56 19.99 11.56
C ASP A 456 -24.80 19.16 11.95
N VAL A 457 -24.59 17.93 12.42
CA VAL A 457 -25.66 17.05 12.92
C VAL A 457 -26.25 17.58 14.23
N LEU A 458 -25.42 18.11 15.14
CA LEU A 458 -25.90 18.72 16.38
C LEU A 458 -26.70 20.01 16.14
N LEU A 459 -26.36 20.77 15.09
CA LEU A 459 -27.10 21.96 14.67
C LEU A 459 -28.43 21.62 13.99
N GLU A 460 -28.47 20.54 13.22
CA GLU A 460 -29.66 20.07 12.52
C GLU A 460 -30.64 19.34 13.46
N TYR A 461 -30.15 18.73 14.55
CA TYR A 461 -30.93 18.05 15.58
C TYR A 461 -30.66 18.63 16.99
N PRO A 462 -31.03 19.90 17.25
CA PRO A 462 -30.65 20.64 18.45
C PRO A 462 -31.23 20.06 19.76
N ASN A 463 -32.30 19.26 19.66
CA ASN A 463 -32.98 18.65 20.81
C ASN A 463 -32.61 17.17 21.04
N GLY A 464 -31.49 16.71 20.47
CA GLY A 464 -31.03 15.32 20.55
C GLY A 464 -31.67 14.41 19.49
N ILE A 465 -30.98 13.31 19.18
CA ILE A 465 -31.47 12.26 18.30
C ILE A 465 -32.68 11.62 19.01
N ILE A 466 -33.89 11.92 18.50
CA ILE A 466 -35.22 11.33 18.73
C ILE A 466 -35.38 10.51 20.04
N PRO A 467 -36.34 10.81 20.93
CA PRO A 467 -36.70 9.89 22.00
C PRO A 467 -37.02 8.53 21.41
N ASN A 468 -36.46 7.47 22.01
CA ASN A 468 -36.63 6.07 21.60
C ASN A 468 -38.11 5.67 21.68
N ILE A 469 -38.92 6.09 20.71
CA ILE A 469 -40.24 5.53 20.49
C ILE A 469 -39.99 4.25 19.72
N LEU A 470 -39.94 3.15 20.49
CA LEU A 470 -40.15 1.82 19.97
C LEU A 470 -41.35 1.90 19.01
N LYS A 471 -41.12 1.77 17.70
CA LYS A 471 -42.08 0.97 16.93
C LYS A 471 -42.01 -0.37 17.63
N GLU A 472 -43.05 -0.72 18.40
CA GLU A 472 -43.16 -2.04 18.99
C GLU A 472 -42.70 -3.01 17.91
N PRO A 473 -41.57 -3.71 18.10
CA PRO A 473 -41.33 -4.91 17.34
C PRO A 473 -42.58 -5.75 17.55
N ASP A 474 -42.96 -6.55 16.58
CA ASP A 474 -44.00 -7.55 16.79
C ASP A 474 -43.46 -8.54 17.83
N VAL A 475 -43.53 -8.18 19.12
CA VAL A 475 -42.94 -8.91 20.25
C VAL A 475 -43.52 -10.31 20.30
N LYS A 476 -44.73 -10.49 19.73
CA LYS A 476 -45.39 -11.78 19.54
C LYS A 476 -44.63 -12.76 18.63
N LYS A 477 -43.70 -12.32 17.76
CA LYS A 477 -42.92 -13.25 16.92
C LYS A 477 -41.75 -13.92 17.67
N TYR A 478 -41.23 -13.29 18.72
CA TYR A 478 -40.05 -13.80 19.44
C TYR A 478 -40.30 -14.13 20.90
N SER A 479 -41.41 -13.69 21.51
CA SER A 479 -41.68 -13.94 22.92
C SER A 479 -42.45 -15.23 23.22
N ASN A 480 -42.90 -15.99 22.20
CA ASN A 480 -43.74 -17.18 22.42
C ASN A 480 -43.47 -18.37 21.49
N SER A 481 -42.32 -18.40 20.81
CA SER A 481 -41.90 -19.62 20.13
C SER A 481 -40.52 -20.03 20.63
N ASN A 482 -40.38 -21.28 21.09
CA ASN A 482 -39.10 -21.92 21.40
C ASN A 482 -38.18 -22.08 20.16
N LYS A 483 -38.45 -21.37 19.05
CA LYS A 483 -37.70 -21.40 17.82
C LYS A 483 -36.78 -20.19 17.76
N ILE A 484 -35.51 -20.43 18.06
CA ILE A 484 -34.44 -19.51 17.74
C ILE A 484 -34.27 -19.49 16.21
N ASP A 485 -34.17 -18.29 15.63
CA ASP A 485 -33.85 -18.15 14.22
C ASP A 485 -32.36 -18.39 14.01
N THR A 486 -32.01 -19.59 13.54
CA THR A 486 -30.62 -20.00 13.34
C THR A 486 -30.02 -19.41 12.06
N SER A 487 -30.83 -18.79 11.20
CA SER A 487 -30.37 -18.20 9.92
C SER A 487 -29.73 -16.81 10.07
N VAL A 488 -29.79 -16.24 11.27
CA VAL A 488 -29.30 -14.90 11.60
C VAL A 488 -27.86 -14.92 12.12
N ASP A 489 -27.15 -13.82 11.86
CA ASP A 489 -25.78 -13.60 12.31
C ASP A 489 -25.75 -13.37 13.84
N ALA A 490 -24.86 -14.10 14.52
CA ALA A 490 -24.57 -13.98 15.94
C ALA A 490 -23.19 -13.34 16.15
N LEU A 491 -23.14 -12.33 17.02
CA LEU A 491 -21.91 -11.65 17.39
C LEU A 491 -21.21 -12.41 18.52
N ILE A 492 -20.11 -13.06 18.22
CA ILE A 492 -19.25 -13.73 19.20
C ILE A 492 -18.19 -12.73 19.66
N CYS A 493 -18.06 -12.50 20.96
CA CYS A 493 -17.15 -11.49 21.48
C CYS A 493 -16.32 -11.99 22.66
N LEU A 494 -15.03 -11.64 22.66
CA LEU A 494 -14.14 -11.88 23.78
C LEU A 494 -14.60 -11.08 25.02
N VAL A 495 -14.91 -11.78 26.10
CA VAL A 495 -15.19 -11.17 27.40
C VAL A 495 -13.88 -10.96 28.15
N LYS A 496 -13.62 -9.72 28.56
CA LYS A 496 -12.43 -9.38 29.37
C LYS A 496 -12.54 -9.98 30.76
N LYS A 497 -11.38 -10.34 31.35
CA LYS A 497 -11.27 -10.98 32.66
C LYS A 497 -12.14 -10.33 33.74
N ASP A 498 -12.13 -9.01 33.79
CA ASP A 498 -12.83 -8.22 34.82
C ASP A 498 -14.37 -8.29 34.72
N ASN A 499 -14.91 -8.75 33.58
CA ASN A 499 -16.36 -8.88 33.37
C ASN A 499 -16.84 -10.34 33.28
N ILE A 500 -15.95 -11.33 33.33
CA ILE A 500 -16.31 -12.76 33.19
C ILE A 500 -17.38 -13.18 34.21
N GLY A 501 -17.26 -12.73 35.47
CA GLY A 501 -18.19 -13.08 36.55
C GLY A 501 -19.65 -12.83 36.18
N LYS A 502 -19.94 -11.67 35.57
CA LYS A 502 -21.30 -11.24 35.18
C LYS A 502 -21.92 -12.09 34.07
N PHE A 503 -21.10 -12.75 33.25
CA PHE A 503 -21.58 -13.66 32.22
C PHE A 503 -21.74 -15.09 32.74
N LEU A 504 -20.94 -15.48 33.74
CA LEU A 504 -21.05 -16.78 34.41
C LEU A 504 -22.31 -16.86 35.29
N ASP A 505 -22.61 -15.79 36.02
CA ASP A 505 -23.82 -15.68 36.87
C ASP A 505 -25.08 -15.25 36.10
N LYS A 506 -24.93 -14.94 34.80
CA LYS A 506 -25.99 -14.51 33.87
C LYS A 506 -26.64 -13.16 34.26
N THR A 507 -25.93 -12.33 35.02
CA THR A 507 -26.39 -10.99 35.42
C THR A 507 -25.98 -9.89 34.45
N ALA A 508 -25.20 -10.22 33.40
CA ALA A 508 -24.77 -9.28 32.38
C ALA A 508 -25.96 -8.72 31.58
N THR A 509 -26.19 -7.41 31.71
CA THR A 509 -27.20 -6.66 30.97
C THR A 509 -26.61 -5.75 29.90
N ILE A 510 -25.30 -5.46 29.96
CA ILE A 510 -24.63 -4.51 29.07
C ILE A 510 -23.24 -5.03 28.68
N TYR A 511 -22.91 -4.93 27.39
CA TYR A 511 -21.58 -5.18 26.83
C TYR A 511 -21.02 -3.96 26.10
N TYR A 512 -19.70 -3.75 26.22
CA TYR A 512 -18.97 -2.63 25.61
C TYR A 512 -17.88 -3.15 24.65
N THR A 513 -17.83 -2.60 23.44
CA THR A 513 -16.79 -2.97 22.45
C THR A 513 -15.40 -2.44 22.78
N GLY A 514 -14.38 -2.90 22.03
CA GLY A 514 -13.02 -2.34 22.02
C GLY A 514 -12.92 -0.90 21.50
N LYS A 515 -11.70 -0.31 21.53
CA LYS A 515 -11.44 1.08 21.08
C LYS A 515 -11.64 1.30 19.58
N ARG A 516 -11.70 0.21 18.81
CA ARG A 516 -11.96 0.22 17.36
C ARG A 516 -13.29 -0.47 17.13
N PHE A 517 -14.12 0.14 16.31
CA PHE A 517 -15.39 -0.44 15.91
C PHE A 517 -15.14 -1.59 14.93
N PRO A 518 -15.96 -2.65 14.99
CA PRO A 518 -16.00 -3.61 13.92
C PRO A 518 -16.35 -2.94 12.59
N SER A 519 -15.45 -2.98 11.60
CA SER A 519 -15.77 -2.49 10.25
C SER A 519 -16.48 -3.53 9.38
N THR A 520 -16.57 -4.78 9.88
CA THR A 520 -17.11 -5.93 9.14
C THR A 520 -18.50 -6.35 9.62
N VAL A 521 -18.97 -5.82 10.75
CA VAL A 521 -20.22 -6.28 11.36
C VAL A 521 -21.38 -5.40 10.93
N ARG A 522 -22.38 -6.02 10.31
CA ARG A 522 -23.63 -5.36 9.90
C ARG A 522 -24.59 -5.25 11.08
N LEU A 523 -24.60 -4.10 11.75
CA LEU A 523 -25.39 -3.87 12.98
C LEU A 523 -26.90 -4.07 12.77
N ASP A 524 -27.41 -3.83 11.56
CA ASP A 524 -28.81 -4.05 11.16
C ASP A 524 -29.20 -5.54 11.12
N LYS A 525 -28.22 -6.45 11.20
CA LYS A 525 -28.41 -7.90 11.12
C LYS A 525 -28.01 -8.66 12.39
N LEU A 526 -27.59 -7.95 13.44
CA LEU A 526 -27.19 -8.55 14.70
C LEU A 526 -28.40 -8.74 15.63
N CYS A 527 -28.86 -9.97 15.79
CA CYS A 527 -29.92 -10.29 16.75
C CYS A 527 -29.39 -10.93 18.04
N TYR A 528 -28.27 -11.63 17.95
CA TYR A 528 -27.74 -12.43 19.06
C TYR A 528 -26.30 -12.07 19.42
N PHE A 529 -25.99 -12.18 20.71
CA PHE A 529 -24.67 -12.01 21.30
C PHE A 529 -24.23 -13.31 21.98
N VAL A 530 -23.00 -13.73 21.72
CA VAL A 530 -22.40 -14.94 22.29
C VAL A 530 -21.10 -14.57 23.01
N PRO A 531 -21.04 -14.59 24.35
CA PRO A 531 -19.82 -14.33 25.08
C PRO A 531 -18.81 -15.47 24.88
N TYR A 532 -17.60 -15.11 24.47
CA TYR A 532 -16.44 -15.99 24.48
C TYR A 532 -15.62 -15.72 25.75
N ILE A 533 -15.50 -16.73 26.61
CA ILE A 533 -14.70 -16.66 27.84
C ILE A 533 -13.30 -17.22 27.55
N PRO A 534 -12.23 -16.42 27.75
CA PRO A 534 -10.86 -16.87 27.52
C PRO A 534 -10.54 -18.17 28.27
N GLY A 535 -10.09 -19.20 27.54
CA GLY A 535 -9.74 -20.51 28.11
C GLY A 535 -10.89 -21.48 28.32
N GLN A 536 -12.16 -21.05 28.14
CA GLN A 536 -13.33 -21.93 28.19
C GLN A 536 -14.05 -22.00 26.83
N GLY A 537 -14.26 -20.84 26.19
CA GLY A 537 -14.93 -20.75 24.89
C GLY A 537 -16.33 -20.16 24.99
N ILE A 538 -17.25 -20.63 24.14
CA ILE A 538 -18.65 -20.17 24.08
C ILE A 538 -19.58 -21.21 24.71
N ARG A 539 -20.67 -20.76 25.34
CA ARG A 539 -21.71 -21.64 25.89
C ARG A 539 -23.09 -21.02 25.81
N ASP A 540 -23.20 -19.74 26.15
CA ASP A 540 -24.47 -19.08 26.38
C ASP A 540 -24.88 -18.16 25.22
N LEU A 541 -26.17 -17.99 25.02
CA LEU A 541 -26.75 -17.12 24.00
C LEU A 541 -27.54 -15.99 24.64
N TYR A 542 -27.29 -14.77 24.19
CA TYR A 542 -27.97 -13.55 24.63
C TYR A 542 -28.65 -12.90 23.43
N MET A 543 -29.79 -12.24 23.68
CA MET A 543 -30.46 -11.38 22.71
C MET A 543 -29.90 -9.97 22.82
N ILE A 544 -29.65 -9.31 21.67
CA ILE A 544 -29.31 -7.90 21.64
C ILE A 544 -30.63 -7.10 21.57
N LYS A 545 -30.95 -6.36 22.63
CA LYS A 545 -32.14 -5.49 22.68
C LYS A 545 -31.90 -4.14 22.03
N ILE A 546 -30.75 -3.54 22.35
CA ILE A 546 -30.40 -2.18 21.93
C ILE A 546 -28.93 -2.16 21.55
N VAL A 547 -28.64 -1.51 20.43
CA VAL A 547 -27.28 -1.12 20.04
C VAL A 547 -27.24 0.40 19.98
N ARG A 548 -26.33 1.01 20.74
CA ARG A 548 -26.18 2.47 20.78
C ARG A 548 -24.73 2.87 20.95
N VAL A 549 -24.42 4.12 20.62
CA VAL A 549 -23.14 4.72 20.99
C VAL A 549 -23.25 5.20 22.44
N GLY A 550 -22.31 4.79 23.28
CA GLY A 550 -22.24 5.22 24.67
C GLY A 550 -20.79 5.36 25.11
N THR A 551 -20.58 5.56 26.41
CA THR A 551 -19.25 5.70 26.99
C THR A 551 -18.99 4.62 28.03
N LYS A 552 -17.71 4.25 28.21
CA LYS A 552 -17.32 3.21 29.18
C LYS A 552 -17.73 3.57 30.63
N LYS A 553 -17.94 4.86 30.93
CA LYS A 553 -18.42 5.36 32.22
C LYS A 553 -19.78 4.83 32.65
N GLU A 554 -20.63 4.43 31.69
CA GLU A 554 -21.96 3.92 31.98
C GLU A 554 -21.94 2.54 32.65
N GLY A 555 -20.81 1.82 32.57
CA GLY A 555 -20.62 0.50 33.20
C GLY A 555 -19.50 0.44 34.23
N GLU A 556 -18.61 1.44 34.25
CA GLU A 556 -17.47 1.56 35.18
C GLU A 556 -17.27 3.04 35.54
N ALA A 557 -17.62 3.45 36.75
CA ALA A 557 -17.66 4.86 37.17
C ALA A 557 -16.32 5.63 36.99
N ASP A 558 -15.18 4.92 37.05
CA ASP A 558 -13.83 5.49 36.93
C ASP A 558 -13.20 5.39 35.52
N ALA A 559 -13.97 5.04 34.49
CA ALA A 559 -13.44 4.84 33.13
C ALA A 559 -13.28 6.14 32.31
N SER A 560 -12.42 6.10 31.28
CA SER A 560 -12.21 7.22 30.32
C SER A 560 -13.46 7.50 29.46
N HIS A 561 -13.60 8.72 28.96
CA HIS A 561 -14.69 9.16 28.05
C HIS A 561 -14.57 8.59 26.61
N ASP A 562 -14.06 7.36 26.46
CA ASP A 562 -13.95 6.73 25.15
C ASP A 562 -15.35 6.31 24.66
N TYR A 563 -15.76 6.82 23.49
CA TYR A 563 -16.98 6.36 22.82
C TYR A 563 -16.83 4.89 22.39
N ARG A 564 -17.88 4.08 22.64
CA ARG A 564 -17.96 2.65 22.31
C ARG A 564 -19.34 2.31 21.77
N LEU A 565 -19.45 1.17 21.09
CA LEU A 565 -20.74 0.54 20.88
C LEU A 565 -21.11 -0.16 22.19
N VAL A 566 -22.32 0.14 22.65
CA VAL A 566 -22.94 -0.42 23.83
C VAL A 566 -24.08 -1.31 23.36
N PHE A 567 -24.01 -2.57 23.75
CA PHE A 567 -25.03 -3.57 23.50
C PHE A 567 -25.77 -3.82 24.80
N GLU A 568 -27.06 -3.53 24.83
CA GLU A 568 -27.94 -3.98 25.91
C GLU A 568 -28.42 -5.38 25.57
N ILE A 569 -28.06 -6.32 26.43
CA ILE A 569 -28.20 -7.75 26.17
C ILE A 569 -29.08 -8.41 27.23
N GLU A 570 -29.81 -9.45 26.84
CA GLU A 570 -30.62 -10.27 27.73
C GLU A 570 -30.29 -11.74 27.54
N TYR A 571 -30.06 -12.45 28.63
CA TYR A 571 -29.82 -13.89 28.58
C TYR A 571 -31.04 -14.63 28.03
N LEU A 572 -30.81 -15.50 27.05
CA LEU A 572 -31.87 -16.38 26.52
C LEU A 572 -31.76 -17.78 27.09
N ARG A 573 -30.71 -18.52 26.71
CA ARG A 573 -30.52 -19.93 27.03
C ARG A 573 -29.08 -20.38 26.76
N PRO A 574 -28.63 -21.56 27.24
CA PRO A 574 -27.38 -22.11 26.78
C PRO A 574 -27.50 -22.55 25.31
N LEU A 575 -26.48 -22.26 24.51
CA LEU A 575 -26.26 -22.79 23.16
C LEU A 575 -25.71 -24.22 23.23
N PHE A 576 -24.88 -24.52 24.22
CA PHE A 576 -24.28 -25.84 24.46
C PHE A 576 -24.38 -26.27 25.93
N PRO A 577 -24.36 -27.58 26.24
CA PRO A 577 -24.35 -28.07 27.63
C PRO A 577 -23.11 -27.59 28.41
N ASP A 578 -21.95 -27.63 27.75
CA ASP A 578 -20.66 -27.22 28.30
C ASP A 578 -20.00 -26.16 27.41
N TYR A 579 -18.98 -25.47 27.94
CA TYR A 579 -18.21 -24.50 27.17
C TYR A 579 -17.42 -25.18 26.04
N ARG A 580 -17.56 -24.64 24.82
CA ARG A 580 -16.88 -25.15 23.62
C ARG A 580 -15.87 -24.13 23.09
N PRO A 581 -14.62 -24.54 22.78
CA PRO A 581 -13.64 -23.63 22.20
C PRO A 581 -14.06 -23.23 20.78
N CYS A 582 -14.25 -21.94 20.57
CA CYS A 582 -14.42 -21.36 19.23
C CYS A 582 -13.14 -20.61 18.83
N LYS A 583 -12.74 -20.68 17.57
CA LYS A 583 -11.58 -19.92 17.09
C LYS A 583 -12.01 -18.48 16.85
N LEU A 584 -11.57 -17.58 17.74
CA LEU A 584 -11.66 -16.14 17.48
C LEU A 584 -10.54 -15.71 16.52
N ASP A 585 -10.85 -14.81 15.60
CA ASP A 585 -9.81 -14.19 14.78
C ASP A 585 -8.90 -13.32 15.66
N ILE A 586 -7.61 -13.67 15.61
CA ILE A 586 -6.52 -13.23 16.49
C ILE A 586 -6.33 -11.70 16.57
N TRP A 587 -6.97 -10.95 15.67
CA TRP A 587 -6.85 -9.49 15.57
C TRP A 587 -8.13 -8.72 15.91
N HIS A 588 -9.28 -9.39 16.06
CA HIS A 588 -10.58 -8.68 16.10
C HIS A 588 -11.31 -8.68 17.44
N THR A 589 -10.96 -9.50 18.44
CA THR A 589 -11.72 -9.59 19.73
C THR A 589 -13.22 -9.87 19.58
N TYR A 590 -13.69 -10.15 18.36
CA TYR A 590 -15.04 -10.57 18.01
C TYR A 590 -15.00 -11.31 16.66
N THR A 591 -16.05 -12.06 16.34
CA THR A 591 -16.37 -12.59 15.02
C THR A 591 -17.88 -12.63 14.85
N ASP A 592 -18.39 -12.51 13.63
CA ASP A 592 -19.80 -12.69 13.29
C ASP A 592 -19.95 -13.96 12.44
N LEU A 593 -20.85 -14.85 12.89
CA LEU A 593 -21.12 -16.14 12.27
C LEU A 593 -22.61 -16.39 12.31
N LYS A 594 -23.15 -17.08 11.31
CA LYS A 594 -24.53 -17.55 11.41
C LYS A 594 -24.68 -18.51 12.57
N LEU A 595 -25.79 -18.40 13.29
CA LEU A 595 -26.02 -19.25 14.45
C LEU A 595 -26.11 -20.74 14.07
N GLU A 596 -26.61 -21.07 12.88
CA GLU A 596 -26.59 -22.44 12.34
C GLU A 596 -25.18 -23.01 12.21
N GLU A 597 -24.22 -22.20 11.74
CA GLU A 597 -22.82 -22.60 11.61
C GLU A 597 -22.21 -22.83 13.00
N LEU A 598 -22.56 -22.02 13.99
CA LEU A 598 -22.14 -22.22 15.38
C LEU A 598 -22.66 -23.53 15.97
N MET A 599 -23.89 -23.92 15.64
CA MET A 599 -24.48 -25.16 16.15
C MET A 599 -23.86 -26.44 15.55
N THR A 600 -23.05 -26.32 14.49
CA THR A 600 -22.33 -27.45 13.86
C THR A 600 -20.92 -27.69 14.43
N PHE A 601 -20.45 -26.86 15.38
CA PHE A 601 -19.18 -27.10 16.07
C PHE A 601 -19.36 -28.25 17.07
N ASP A 602 -18.93 -29.46 16.72
CA ASP A 602 -18.84 -30.59 17.67
C ASP A 602 -17.77 -30.36 18.75
#